data_AF-A0A813UNI8-F1
#
_entry.id   AF-A0A813UNI8-F1
#
_cell.length_a   1.000
_cell.length_b   1.000
_cell.length_c   1.000
_cell.angle_alpha   90.00
_cell.angle_beta   90.00
_cell.angle_gamma   90.00
#
_symmetry.space_group_name_H-M   'P 1'
#
loop_
_entity.id
_entity.type
_entity.pdbx_description
1 polymer ?
#
loop_
_entity_poly.entity_id
_entity_poly.type
_entity_poly.pdbx_seq_one_letter_code
_entity_poly.pdbx_strand_id
1 'polypeptide(L)'
;MQNLIPSTPMPPYFQWVIDNLLAISAHPYHASHIKYLLEHKIQTIISVSDNQAHVPPHQSRGELHVLHMDVPDGGAPTTEQIQQFVNRMDVAKQRNEGIVVECIRGKGAAAVLVGCYLMKIWQSPPDYVVNQLRLMRPIALETPIQEQTLIDYHKIISPRFYQYYAEVDMPHSWDIDTSYLRTTNLATTKQLSLA
;
A
#
# COMPACT_ATOMS: atom_id res chain seq x y z
N MET A 1 -12.97 39.22 -1.24
CA MET A 1 -12.18 38.29 -2.08
C MET A 1 -11.26 37.52 -1.13
N GLN A 2 -11.57 36.26 -0.82
CA GLN A 2 -10.66 35.42 -0.04
C GLN A 2 -9.47 35.10 -0.93
N ASN A 3 -8.27 35.46 -0.48
CA ASN A 3 -7.02 35.08 -1.12
C ASN A 3 -6.93 33.55 -1.05
N LEU A 4 -7.24 32.87 -2.15
CA LEU A 4 -6.92 31.46 -2.33
C LEU A 4 -5.40 31.37 -2.36
N ILE A 5 -4.79 31.04 -1.23
CA ILE A 5 -3.40 30.58 -1.20
C ILE A 5 -3.37 29.38 -2.14
N PRO A 6 -2.56 29.38 -3.22
CA PRO A 6 -2.50 28.23 -4.11
C PRO A 6 -2.06 27.01 -3.28
N SER A 7 -2.89 25.99 -3.23
CA SER A 7 -2.59 24.74 -2.52
C SER A 7 -1.29 24.17 -3.06
N THR A 8 -0.36 23.83 -2.18
CA THR A 8 0.92 23.20 -2.58
C THR A 8 0.63 21.96 -3.45
N PRO A 9 1.23 21.83 -4.64
CA PRO A 9 0.96 20.72 -5.55
C PRO A 9 1.26 19.34 -4.91
N MET A 10 0.29 18.43 -5.00
CA MET A 10 0.46 17.04 -4.60
C MET A 10 1.45 16.30 -5.51
N PRO A 11 2.17 15.27 -4.99
CA PRO A 11 2.85 14.31 -5.84
C PRO A 11 1.89 13.66 -6.86
N PRO A 12 2.37 13.24 -8.04
CA PRO A 12 1.51 12.61 -9.04
C PRO A 12 0.90 11.31 -8.51
N TYR A 13 -0.38 11.08 -8.80
CA TYR A 13 -1.13 9.91 -8.32
C TYR A 13 -1.05 9.67 -6.81
N PHE A 14 -0.86 10.73 -6.02
CA PHE A 14 -0.89 10.66 -4.57
C PHE A 14 -2.27 10.22 -4.08
N GLN A 15 -2.28 9.30 -3.12
CA GLN A 15 -3.49 8.83 -2.46
C GLN A 15 -3.15 8.38 -1.04
N TRP A 16 -3.94 8.84 -0.06
CA TRP A 16 -3.93 8.24 1.26
C TRP A 16 -4.55 6.84 1.20
N VAL A 17 -3.82 5.85 1.70
CA VAL A 17 -4.33 4.50 1.95
C VAL A 17 -4.84 4.38 3.38
N ILE A 18 -4.13 5.01 4.31
CA ILE A 18 -4.53 5.20 5.70
C ILE A 18 -4.30 6.66 6.03
N ASP A 19 -5.37 7.37 6.37
CA ASP A 19 -5.35 8.81 6.60
C ASP A 19 -4.22 9.21 7.57
N ASN A 20 -3.42 10.18 7.13
CA ASN A 20 -2.28 10.75 7.87
C ASN A 20 -1.15 9.77 8.24
N LEU A 21 -1.20 8.50 7.81
CA LEU A 21 -0.19 7.50 8.16
C LEU A 21 0.48 6.87 6.95
N LEU A 22 -0.29 6.39 5.97
CA LEU A 22 0.25 5.68 4.81
C LEU A 22 -0.35 6.24 3.53
N ALA A 23 0.50 6.77 2.66
CA ALA A 23 0.15 7.17 1.32
C ALA A 23 0.90 6.34 0.28
N ILE A 24 0.36 6.31 -0.93
CA ILE A 24 1.03 5.80 -2.12
C ILE A 24 1.06 6.91 -3.18
N SER A 25 2.14 7.02 -3.93
CA SER A 25 2.25 7.99 -5.02
C SER A 25 3.16 7.50 -6.14
N ALA A 26 3.11 8.17 -7.29
CA ALA A 26 4.20 8.11 -8.25
C ALA A 26 5.34 9.05 -7.82
N HIS A 27 6.49 8.93 -8.48
CA HIS A 27 7.71 9.61 -8.11
C HIS A 27 7.54 11.14 -7.94
N PRO A 28 7.94 11.74 -6.79
CA PRO A 28 7.86 13.18 -6.56
C PRO A 28 9.02 13.94 -7.21
N TYR A 29 8.83 14.42 -8.44
CA TYR A 29 9.87 15.10 -9.25
C TYR A 29 10.27 16.52 -8.81
N HIS A 30 9.45 17.22 -8.01
CA HIS A 30 9.61 18.65 -7.75
C HIS A 30 9.67 18.97 -6.26
N ALA A 31 10.41 20.03 -5.89
CA ALA A 31 10.49 20.51 -4.50
C ALA A 31 9.12 20.88 -3.92
N SER A 32 8.16 21.30 -4.75
CA SER A 32 6.77 21.52 -4.34
C SER A 32 6.09 20.24 -3.84
N HIS A 33 6.36 19.08 -4.44
CA HIS A 33 5.83 17.81 -3.98
C HIS A 33 6.40 17.46 -2.60
N ILE A 34 7.70 17.69 -2.40
CA ILE A 34 8.35 17.50 -1.10
C ILE A 34 7.73 18.42 -0.04
N LYS A 35 7.49 19.69 -0.39
CA LYS A 35 6.80 20.64 0.49
C LYS A 35 5.40 20.15 0.86
N TYR A 36 4.62 19.64 -0.10
CA TYR A 36 3.30 19.07 0.19
C TYR A 36 3.38 17.92 1.20
N LEU A 37 4.34 16.99 1.01
CA LEU A 37 4.53 15.86 1.92
C LEU A 37 4.79 16.34 3.36
N LEU A 38 5.71 17.30 3.54
CA LEU A 38 6.03 17.86 4.85
C LEU A 38 4.85 18.61 5.49
N GLU A 39 4.11 19.41 4.72
CA GLU A 39 2.89 20.10 5.19
C GLU A 39 1.82 19.12 5.69
N HIS A 40 1.83 17.88 5.19
CA HIS A 40 0.93 16.79 5.58
C HIS A 40 1.59 15.79 6.55
N LYS A 41 2.66 16.20 7.23
CA LYS A 41 3.41 15.41 8.23
C LYS A 41 4.00 14.10 7.69
N ILE A 42 4.18 13.98 6.39
CA ILE A 42 4.90 12.85 5.80
C ILE A 42 6.39 13.11 5.95
N GLN A 43 7.03 12.36 6.86
CA GLN A 43 8.45 12.49 7.17
C GLN A 43 9.30 11.39 6.54
N THR A 44 8.70 10.38 5.91
CA THR A 44 9.46 9.30 5.23
C THR A 44 8.91 9.02 3.84
N ILE A 45 9.82 8.93 2.86
CA ILE A 45 9.56 8.36 1.54
C ILE A 45 10.23 6.99 1.46
N ILE A 46 9.45 5.98 1.10
CA ILE A 46 9.96 4.66 0.71
C ILE A 46 10.02 4.64 -0.81
N SER A 47 11.23 4.79 -1.36
CA SER A 47 11.48 4.84 -2.80
C SER A 47 11.80 3.45 -3.32
N VAL A 48 10.95 2.89 -4.18
CA VAL A 48 11.08 1.51 -4.67
C VAL A 48 11.39 1.54 -6.17
N SER A 49 12.64 1.30 -6.54
CA SER A 49 13.12 1.28 -7.93
C SER A 49 14.50 0.61 -8.00
N ASP A 50 14.84 0.04 -9.14
CA ASP A 50 16.20 -0.41 -9.49
C ASP A 50 17.15 0.71 -9.97
N ASN A 51 16.65 1.94 -10.07
CA ASN A 51 17.40 3.08 -10.58
C ASN A 51 17.60 4.13 -9.48
N GLN A 52 18.86 4.31 -9.06
CA GLN A 52 19.25 5.33 -8.09
C GLN A 52 18.93 6.76 -8.55
N ALA A 53 18.81 7.01 -9.86
CA ALA A 53 18.37 8.30 -10.38
C ALA A 53 16.90 8.61 -10.07
N HIS A 54 16.12 7.61 -9.62
CA HIS A 54 14.75 7.77 -9.17
C HIS A 54 14.62 7.89 -7.64
N VAL A 55 15.72 8.19 -6.94
CA VAL A 55 15.64 8.63 -5.54
C VAL A 55 15.20 10.09 -5.51
N PRO A 56 14.10 10.44 -4.81
CA PRO A 56 13.62 11.81 -4.76
C PRO A 56 14.70 12.79 -4.31
N PRO A 57 14.68 14.03 -4.85
CA PRO A 57 15.59 15.08 -4.40
C PRO A 57 15.31 15.36 -2.92
N HIS A 58 16.25 14.98 -2.06
CA HIS A 58 16.18 15.22 -0.62
C HIS A 58 17.22 16.27 -0.25
N GLN A 59 16.81 17.24 0.58
CA GLN A 59 17.77 18.14 1.19
C GLN A 59 18.40 17.41 2.37
N SER A 60 19.73 17.26 2.37
CA SER A 60 20.51 16.61 3.43
C SER A 60 20.45 17.31 4.80
N ARG A 61 19.62 18.37 4.95
CA ARG A 61 19.59 19.29 6.10
C ARG A 61 18.29 19.30 6.91
N GLY A 62 17.28 18.45 6.64
CA GLY A 62 16.16 18.26 7.59
C GLY A 62 14.84 17.67 7.07
N GLU A 63 14.05 17.19 8.05
CA GLU A 63 12.63 16.77 8.08
C GLU A 63 12.14 15.59 7.23
N LEU A 64 12.77 15.29 6.10
CA LEU A 64 12.34 14.20 5.22
C LEU A 64 13.39 13.10 5.09
N HIS A 65 13.05 11.89 5.50
CA HIS A 65 13.85 10.68 5.35
C HIS A 65 13.50 9.96 4.05
N VAL A 66 14.49 9.65 3.22
CA VAL A 66 14.29 8.80 2.04
C VAL A 66 14.96 7.45 2.29
N LEU A 67 14.18 6.39 2.21
CA LEU A 67 14.65 5.02 2.28
C LEU A 67 14.44 4.37 0.92
N HIS A 68 15.55 4.07 0.26
CA HIS A 68 15.53 3.45 -1.05
C HIS A 68 15.57 1.92 -0.93
N MET A 69 14.72 1.24 -1.70
CA MET A 69 14.68 -0.22 -1.85
C MET A 69 14.89 -0.57 -3.31
N ASP A 70 15.98 -1.28 -3.58
CA ASP A 70 16.29 -1.79 -4.91
C ASP A 70 15.33 -2.94 -5.25
N VAL A 71 14.42 -2.68 -6.19
CA VAL A 71 13.45 -3.65 -6.71
C VAL A 71 13.34 -3.45 -8.22
N PRO A 72 13.65 -4.48 -9.04
CA PRO A 72 13.52 -4.43 -10.50
C PRO A 72 12.12 -4.06 -10.96
N ASP A 73 12.00 -3.39 -12.11
CA ASP A 73 10.70 -3.12 -12.73
C ASP A 73 9.90 -4.42 -12.97
N GLY A 74 8.60 -4.39 -12.67
CA GLY A 74 7.74 -5.58 -12.66
C GLY A 74 8.05 -6.64 -11.58
N GLY A 75 9.12 -6.45 -10.79
CA GLY A 75 9.50 -7.30 -9.68
C GLY A 75 8.72 -7.03 -8.39
N ALA A 76 9.16 -7.65 -7.30
CA ALA A 76 8.57 -7.52 -5.98
C ALA A 76 9.67 -7.39 -4.91
N PRO A 77 9.39 -6.67 -3.79
CA PRO A 77 10.34 -6.53 -2.69
C PRO A 77 10.63 -7.88 -2.01
N THR A 78 11.85 -8.03 -1.48
CA THR A 78 12.22 -9.22 -0.69
C THR A 78 11.53 -9.21 0.68
N THR A 79 11.50 -10.36 1.35
CA THR A 79 10.97 -10.47 2.71
C THR A 79 11.64 -9.51 3.70
N GLU A 80 12.95 -9.30 3.58
CA GLU A 80 13.73 -8.39 4.41
C GLU A 80 13.34 -6.93 4.15
N GLN A 81 13.16 -6.55 2.88
CA GLN A 81 12.69 -5.22 2.49
C GLN A 81 11.27 -4.97 3.02
N ILE A 82 10.37 -5.96 2.89
CA ILE A 82 9.02 -5.90 3.44
C ILE A 82 9.08 -5.71 4.97
N GLN A 83 9.91 -6.47 5.68
CA GLN A 83 10.06 -6.34 7.13
C GLN A 83 10.62 -4.97 7.53
N GLN A 84 11.59 -4.45 6.77
CA GLN A 84 12.14 -3.11 6.98
C GLN A 84 11.06 -2.03 6.81
N PHE A 85 10.24 -2.13 5.75
CA PHE A 85 9.11 -1.23 5.53
C PHE A 85 8.10 -1.30 6.69
N VAL A 86 7.68 -2.50 7.08
CA VAL A 86 6.70 -2.71 8.15
C VAL A 86 7.21 -2.16 9.49
N ASN A 87 8.49 -2.35 9.81
CA ASN A 87 9.10 -1.76 11.01
C ASN A 87 9.10 -0.23 10.96
N ARG A 88 9.35 0.36 9.78
CA ARG A 88 9.27 1.81 9.60
C ARG A 88 7.86 2.34 9.80
N MET A 89 6.85 1.63 9.29
CA MET A 89 5.45 1.97 9.52
C MET A 89 5.08 1.97 11.01
N ASP A 90 5.57 0.99 11.78
CA ASP A 90 5.31 0.94 13.22
C ASP A 90 5.95 2.12 13.96
N VAL A 91 7.16 2.51 13.59
CA VAL A 91 7.84 3.70 14.15
C VAL A 91 7.09 4.99 13.79
N ALA A 92 6.69 5.16 12.53
CA ALA A 92 5.95 6.34 12.08
C ALA A 92 4.60 6.47 12.78
N LYS A 93 3.89 5.35 12.97
CA LYS A 93 2.65 5.31 13.75
C LYS A 93 2.86 5.79 15.20
N GLN A 94 3.94 5.35 15.86
CA GLN A 94 4.26 5.79 17.22
C GLN A 94 4.61 7.28 17.30
N ARG A 95 5.15 7.86 16.22
CA ARG A 95 5.53 9.27 16.14
C ARG A 95 4.44 10.18 15.58
N ASN A 96 3.30 9.62 15.17
CA ASN A 96 2.23 10.35 14.47
C ASN A 96 2.73 11.03 13.19
N GLU A 97 3.53 10.29 12.42
CA GLU A 97 4.16 10.71 11.17
C GLU A 97 3.59 9.89 10.00
N GLY A 98 3.49 10.53 8.84
CA GLY A 98 3.11 9.87 7.60
C GLY A 98 4.32 9.26 6.88
N ILE A 99 4.06 8.17 6.17
CA ILE A 99 4.96 7.57 5.19
C ILE A 99 4.28 7.57 3.83
N VAL A 100 5.03 7.95 2.79
CA VAL A 100 4.62 7.71 1.40
C VAL A 100 5.48 6.63 0.78
N VAL A 101 4.85 5.64 0.15
CA VAL A 101 5.52 4.65 -0.68
C VAL A 101 5.40 5.09 -2.13
N GLU A 102 6.52 5.14 -2.84
CA GLU A 102 6.54 5.54 -4.24
C GLU A 102 7.36 4.57 -5.09
N CYS A 103 6.92 4.45 -6.34
CA CYS A 103 7.74 3.98 -7.44
C CYS A 103 7.44 4.87 -8.66
N ILE A 104 8.06 4.64 -9.82
CA ILE A 104 7.91 5.46 -11.03
C ILE A 104 6.45 5.84 -11.33
N ARG A 105 5.52 4.89 -11.19
CA ARG A 105 4.07 5.09 -11.40
C ARG A 105 3.20 4.76 -10.16
N GLY A 106 3.84 4.39 -9.05
CA GLY A 106 3.16 3.99 -7.82
C GLY A 106 2.22 2.78 -7.95
N LYS A 107 2.49 1.79 -8.81
CA LYS A 107 1.52 0.70 -9.12
C LYS A 107 2.00 -0.73 -8.84
N GLY A 108 3.27 -1.04 -9.12
CA GLY A 108 3.84 -2.38 -8.93
C GLY A 108 4.34 -2.62 -7.51
N ALA A 109 5.66 -2.64 -7.32
CA ALA A 109 6.29 -2.95 -6.03
C ALA A 109 5.85 -2.05 -4.86
N ALA A 110 5.51 -0.78 -5.11
CA ALA A 110 4.91 0.09 -4.11
C ALA A 110 3.57 -0.45 -3.57
N ALA A 111 2.72 -0.99 -4.44
CA ALA A 111 1.44 -1.59 -4.03
C ALA A 111 1.64 -2.90 -3.26
N VAL A 112 2.71 -3.66 -3.54
CA VAL A 112 3.07 -4.85 -2.76
C VAL A 112 3.36 -4.49 -1.32
N LEU A 113 4.21 -3.48 -1.07
CA LEU A 113 4.51 -3.02 0.28
C LEU A 113 3.25 -2.57 1.02
N VAL A 114 2.43 -1.74 0.37
CA VAL A 114 1.14 -1.30 0.94
C VAL A 114 0.26 -2.51 1.28
N GLY A 115 0.12 -3.48 0.37
CA GLY A 115 -0.65 -4.71 0.61
C GLY A 115 -0.15 -5.52 1.80
N CYS A 116 1.17 -5.68 1.94
CA CYS A 116 1.78 -6.33 3.09
C CYS A 116 1.38 -5.64 4.40
N TYR A 117 1.44 -4.32 4.46
CA TYR A 117 1.05 -3.60 5.67
C TYR A 117 -0.46 -3.68 5.94
N LEU A 118 -1.29 -3.61 4.90
CA LEU A 118 -2.75 -3.77 5.03
C LEU A 118 -3.12 -5.15 5.58
N MET A 119 -2.51 -6.24 5.08
CA MET A 119 -2.74 -7.58 5.63
C MET A 119 -2.36 -7.67 7.11
N LYS A 120 -1.26 -7.02 7.52
CA LYS A 120 -0.86 -6.98 8.94
C LYS A 120 -1.91 -6.28 9.81
N ILE A 121 -2.41 -5.13 9.39
CA ILE A 121 -3.31 -4.32 10.23
C ILE A 121 -4.77 -4.81 10.19
N TRP A 122 -5.23 -5.32 9.06
CA TRP A 122 -6.59 -5.84 8.89
C TRP A 122 -6.71 -7.32 9.22
N GLN A 123 -5.58 -8.00 9.47
CA GLN A 123 -5.53 -9.45 9.73
C GLN A 123 -6.32 -10.24 8.68
N SER A 124 -6.12 -9.86 7.42
CA SER A 124 -6.97 -10.27 6.28
C SER A 124 -6.18 -11.11 5.28
N PRO A 125 -6.86 -11.98 4.52
CA PRO A 125 -6.22 -12.80 3.51
C PRO A 125 -5.78 -11.98 2.29
N PRO A 126 -4.83 -12.50 1.48
CA PRO A 126 -4.26 -11.78 0.35
C PRO A 126 -5.29 -11.35 -0.70
N ASP A 127 -6.26 -12.20 -1.03
CA ASP A 127 -7.28 -11.95 -2.04
C ASP A 127 -8.18 -10.77 -1.68
N TYR A 128 -8.60 -10.68 -0.41
CA TYR A 128 -9.33 -9.53 0.11
C TYR A 128 -8.50 -8.25 -0.04
N VAL A 129 -7.23 -8.27 0.38
CA VAL A 129 -6.36 -7.09 0.29
C VAL A 129 -6.08 -6.67 -1.15
N VAL A 130 -5.86 -7.63 -2.06
CA VAL A 130 -5.70 -7.37 -3.50
C VAL A 130 -6.94 -6.68 -4.07
N ASN A 131 -8.13 -7.16 -3.72
CA ASN A 131 -9.38 -6.54 -4.16
C ASN A 131 -9.51 -5.10 -3.64
N GLN A 132 -9.23 -4.88 -2.35
CA GLN A 132 -9.26 -3.53 -1.78
C GLN A 132 -8.23 -2.59 -2.43
N LEU A 133 -7.01 -3.07 -2.67
CA LEU A 133 -5.98 -2.31 -3.39
C LEU A 133 -6.45 -1.90 -4.78
N ARG A 134 -7.08 -2.81 -5.53
CA ARG A 134 -7.59 -2.53 -6.88
C ARG A 134 -8.82 -1.61 -6.86
N LEU A 135 -9.65 -1.66 -5.83
CA LEU A 135 -10.74 -0.69 -5.64
C LEU A 135 -10.20 0.72 -5.38
N MET A 136 -9.20 0.85 -4.51
CA MET A 136 -8.56 2.13 -4.21
C MET A 136 -7.71 2.64 -5.38
N ARG A 137 -7.00 1.73 -6.04
CA ARG A 137 -6.03 2.01 -7.09
C ARG A 137 -6.11 0.93 -8.17
N PRO A 138 -6.95 1.10 -9.22
CA PRO A 138 -7.23 0.07 -10.24
C PRO A 138 -6.02 -0.53 -10.94
N ILE A 139 -4.90 0.19 -10.96
CA ILE A 139 -3.65 -0.24 -11.59
C ILE A 139 -2.71 -1.00 -10.66
N ALA A 140 -3.11 -1.28 -9.41
CA ALA A 140 -2.27 -1.96 -8.42
C ALA A 140 -1.99 -3.43 -8.80
N LEU A 141 -0.72 -3.84 -8.58
CA LEU A 141 -0.18 -5.17 -8.84
C LEU A 141 -0.20 -5.54 -10.34
N GLU A 142 0.96 -5.43 -10.96
CA GLU A 142 1.18 -5.53 -12.41
C GLU A 142 1.54 -6.95 -12.87
N THR A 143 2.14 -7.75 -11.99
CA THR A 143 2.72 -9.04 -12.34
C THR A 143 2.29 -10.14 -11.36
N PRO A 144 2.23 -11.42 -11.80
CA PRO A 144 1.89 -12.54 -10.91
C PRO A 144 2.84 -12.68 -9.72
N ILE A 145 4.12 -12.32 -9.90
CA ILE A 145 5.10 -12.40 -8.81
C ILE A 145 4.74 -11.45 -7.66
N GLN A 146 4.16 -10.28 -7.95
CA GLN A 146 3.75 -9.31 -6.94
C GLN A 146 2.56 -9.82 -6.11
N GLU A 147 1.57 -10.46 -6.76
CA GLU A 147 0.47 -11.13 -6.05
C GLU A 147 0.98 -12.32 -5.22
N GLN A 148 1.89 -13.11 -5.77
CA GLN A 148 2.51 -14.23 -5.08
C GLN A 148 3.28 -13.79 -3.84
N THR A 149 3.98 -12.66 -3.88
CA THR A 149 4.66 -12.08 -2.71
C THR A 149 3.68 -11.76 -1.57
N LEU A 150 2.46 -11.29 -1.86
CA LEU A 150 1.45 -11.08 -0.82
C LEU A 150 1.01 -12.41 -0.19
N ILE A 151 0.83 -13.46 -1.00
CA ILE A 151 0.50 -14.81 -0.51
C ILE A 151 1.61 -15.34 0.40
N ASP A 152 2.86 -15.19 0.00
CA ASP A 152 4.00 -15.69 0.76
C ASP A 152 4.22 -14.89 2.05
N TYR A 153 4.06 -13.57 2.00
CA TYR A 153 4.08 -12.75 3.20
C TYR A 153 2.95 -13.11 4.18
N HIS A 154 1.74 -13.38 3.69
CA HIS A 154 0.63 -13.81 4.53
C HIS A 154 0.95 -15.10 5.31
N LYS A 155 1.60 -16.09 4.68
CA LYS A 155 2.02 -17.33 5.37
C LYS A 155 2.97 -17.06 6.55
N ILE A 156 3.77 -16.01 6.47
CA ILE A 156 4.70 -15.62 7.54
C ILE A 156 3.96 -14.99 8.73
N ILE A 157 2.95 -14.16 8.46
CA ILE A 157 2.24 -13.41 9.51
C ILE A 157 0.99 -14.11 10.06
N SER A 158 0.37 -15.00 9.30
CA SER A 158 -0.90 -15.64 9.68
C SER A 158 -0.84 -16.49 10.95
N PRO A 159 0.27 -17.18 11.31
CA PRO A 159 0.36 -17.87 12.60
C PRO A 159 0.19 -16.94 13.81
N ARG A 160 0.49 -15.65 13.66
CA ARG A 160 0.31 -14.65 14.73
C ARG A 160 -1.15 -14.24 14.90
N PHE A 161 -1.98 -14.42 13.87
CA PHE A 161 -3.42 -14.15 13.93
C PHE A 161 -4.20 -15.30 14.58
N TYR A 162 -3.71 -16.55 14.46
CA TYR A 162 -4.37 -17.72 15.04
C TYR A 162 -4.52 -17.64 16.56
N GLN A 163 -3.61 -17.00 17.29
CA GLN A 163 -3.78 -16.81 18.73
C GLN A 163 -4.98 -15.91 19.06
N TYR A 164 -5.24 -14.88 18.24
CA TYR A 164 -6.40 -14.00 18.42
C TYR A 164 -7.71 -14.70 18.01
N TYR A 165 -7.72 -15.44 16.90
CA TYR A 165 -8.93 -16.10 16.40
C TYR A 165 -9.32 -17.39 17.14
N ALA A 166 -8.37 -18.10 17.75
CA ALA A 166 -8.65 -19.27 18.59
C ALA A 166 -9.41 -18.93 19.88
N GLU A 167 -9.30 -17.68 20.36
CA GLU A 167 -10.04 -17.22 21.55
C GLU A 167 -11.51 -16.87 21.25
N VAL A 168 -11.88 -16.66 19.98
CA VAL A 168 -13.20 -16.13 19.57
C VAL A 168 -14.18 -17.20 19.08
N ASP A 169 -13.85 -18.49 19.22
CA ASP A 169 -14.64 -19.64 18.76
C ASP A 169 -15.22 -19.47 17.34
N MET A 170 -14.40 -18.94 16.43
CA MET A 170 -14.73 -18.83 15.01
C MET A 170 -14.52 -20.18 14.32
N PRO A 171 -15.32 -20.55 13.29
CA PRO A 171 -15.21 -21.83 12.62
C PRO A 171 -13.77 -22.11 12.15
N HIS A 172 -13.21 -23.22 12.62
CA HIS A 172 -11.78 -23.56 12.50
C HIS A 172 -11.35 -24.02 11.09
N SER A 173 -12.23 -23.90 10.10
CA SER A 173 -11.95 -24.21 8.71
C SER A 173 -12.04 -22.92 7.89
N TRP A 174 -10.92 -22.21 7.78
CA TRP A 174 -10.65 -21.41 6.59
C TRP A 174 -10.34 -22.36 5.43
N ASP A 175 -11.36 -23.14 5.03
CA ASP A 175 -11.28 -23.89 3.78
C ASP A 175 -11.15 -22.86 2.65
N ILE A 176 -10.19 -23.15 1.79
CA ILE A 176 -9.68 -22.33 0.70
C ILE A 176 -10.73 -22.31 -0.42
N ASP A 177 -11.93 -21.85 -0.10
CA ASP A 177 -12.97 -21.55 -1.06
C ASP A 177 -13.31 -20.07 -0.97
N THR A 178 -12.43 -19.21 -1.49
CA THR A 178 -12.68 -17.77 -1.62
C THR A 178 -13.70 -17.44 -2.72
N SER A 179 -14.47 -18.42 -3.21
CA SER A 179 -15.56 -18.19 -4.17
C SER A 179 -16.61 -17.21 -3.65
N TYR A 180 -16.80 -17.13 -2.33
CA TYR A 180 -17.70 -16.14 -1.70
C TYR A 180 -17.12 -14.71 -1.68
N LEU A 181 -15.81 -14.53 -1.85
CA LEU A 181 -15.15 -13.22 -1.99
C LEU A 181 -14.93 -12.81 -3.44
N ARG A 182 -15.11 -13.72 -4.40
CA ARG A 182 -15.27 -13.33 -5.81
C ARG A 182 -16.59 -12.60 -5.92
N THR A 183 -16.54 -11.28 -6.01
CA THR A 183 -17.67 -10.47 -6.46
C THR A 183 -18.08 -10.97 -7.83
N THR A 184 -19.08 -11.87 -7.87
CA THR A 184 -19.82 -12.12 -9.09
C THR A 184 -20.48 -10.79 -9.43
N ASN A 185 -20.05 -10.20 -10.55
CA ASN A 185 -20.84 -9.19 -11.24
C ASN A 185 -22.20 -9.83 -11.58
N LEU A 186 -23.16 -9.75 -10.67
CA LEU A 186 -24.57 -9.97 -10.95
C LEU A 186 -25.18 -8.62 -11.34
N ALA A 187 -24.64 -8.03 -12.39
CA ALA A 187 -25.48 -7.32 -13.34
C ALA A 187 -26.05 -8.40 -14.27
N THR A 188 -27.36 -8.33 -14.51
CA THR A 188 -28.15 -9.14 -15.46
C THR A 188 -28.62 -10.50 -14.94
N THR A 189 -29.85 -10.54 -14.41
CA THR A 189 -31.01 -11.22 -15.03
C THR A 189 -32.23 -11.05 -14.12
N LYS A 190 -33.04 -10.02 -14.37
CA LYS A 190 -34.49 -10.09 -14.09
C LYS A 190 -35.16 -10.42 -15.42
N GLN A 191 -35.26 -11.71 -15.71
CA GLN A 191 -36.27 -12.21 -16.63
C GLN A 191 -37.61 -12.11 -15.90
N LEU A 192 -38.41 -11.12 -16.27
CA LEU A 192 -39.82 -11.09 -15.98
C LEU A 192 -40.50 -12.10 -16.93
N SER A 193 -40.99 -13.20 -16.39
CA SER A 193 -42.12 -13.91 -16.98
C SER A 193 -43.09 -14.28 -15.87
N LEU A 194 -44.29 -13.69 -15.94
CA LEU A 194 -45.60 -14.33 -15.78
C LEU A 194 -46.67 -13.24 -15.67
N ALA A 195 -47.19 -12.85 -16.82
CA ALA A 195 -48.62 -12.65 -17.07
C ALA A 195 -48.92 -13.33 -18.42
#